data_AF-A0A5C6QYW8-F1
#
_entry.id   AF-A0A5C6QYW8-F1
#
_cell.length_a   1.000
_cell.length_b   1.000
_cell.length_c   1.000
_cell.angle_alpha   90.00
_cell.angle_beta   90.00
_cell.angle_gamma   90.00
#
_symmetry.space_group_name_H-M   'P 1'
#
loop_
_entity.id
_entity.type
_entity.pdbx_description
1 polymer ?
#
loop_
_entity_poly.entity_id
_entity_poly.type
_entity_poly.pdbx_seq_one_letter_code
_entity_poly.pdbx_strand_id
1 'polypeptide(L)'
;MQTINYKFESSLKLNEIVDRIVSINRAWKVAKEDPSPQINNVMAERLKDQKSLWQVELFRSYPEQVWFKLDLDSYPDGSAFSVRWGSQKVFSSDGDIKWNAEHIPVAVARRLLTETELKLAINQKN
;
A
#
# COMPACT_ATOMS: atom_id res chain seq x y z
N MET A 1 -3.28 11.63 -42.71
CA MET A 1 -2.95 11.88 -41.28
C MET A 1 -3.55 10.74 -40.47
N GLN A 2 -2.72 9.82 -39.97
CA GLN A 2 -3.16 8.78 -39.04
C GLN A 2 -3.05 9.31 -37.62
N THR A 3 -4.18 9.37 -36.92
CA THR A 3 -4.25 9.71 -35.50
C THR A 3 -3.77 8.51 -34.70
N ILE A 4 -2.59 8.61 -34.09
CA ILE A 4 -2.08 7.59 -33.17
C ILE A 4 -2.83 7.77 -31.85
N ASN A 5 -3.83 6.92 -31.61
CA ASN A 5 -4.48 6.79 -30.31
C ASN A 5 -3.49 6.10 -29.36
N TYR A 6 -2.74 6.89 -28.59
CA TYR A 6 -2.04 6.37 -27.40
C TYR A 6 -3.07 6.06 -26.33
N LYS A 7 -3.69 4.87 -26.41
CA LYS A 7 -4.23 4.22 -25.22
C LYS A 7 -3.03 3.88 -24.34
N PHE A 8 -2.79 4.68 -23.30
CA PHE A 8 -1.95 4.26 -22.17
C PHE A 8 -2.66 3.12 -21.43
N GLU A 9 -2.66 1.92 -22.03
CA GLU A 9 -3.04 0.69 -21.37
C GLU A 9 -1.80 0.06 -20.73
N SER A 10 -1.50 0.47 -19.49
CA SER A 10 -0.90 -0.41 -18.50
C SER A 10 -1.02 0.21 -17.11
N SER A 11 -2.24 0.42 -16.60
CA SER A 11 -2.38 0.41 -15.16
C SER A 11 -1.97 -0.97 -14.69
N LEU A 12 -0.94 -1.06 -13.84
CA LEU A 12 -0.55 -2.33 -13.21
C LEU A 12 -1.80 -2.93 -12.59
N LYS A 13 -2.02 -4.23 -12.83
CA LYS A 13 -3.19 -4.91 -12.28
C LYS A 13 -3.09 -4.86 -10.76
N LEU A 14 -4.25 -4.79 -10.09
CA LEU A 14 -4.32 -4.70 -8.63
C LEU A 14 -3.44 -5.76 -7.94
N ASN A 15 -3.45 -7.00 -8.46
CA ASN A 15 -2.62 -8.09 -7.94
C ASN A 15 -1.11 -7.82 -8.07
N GLU A 16 -0.65 -7.23 -9.17
CA GLU A 16 0.76 -6.91 -9.39
C GLU A 16 1.25 -5.83 -8.43
N ILE A 17 0.43 -4.81 -8.16
CA ILE A 17 0.76 -3.75 -7.19
C ILE A 17 0.77 -4.32 -5.77
N VAL A 18 -0.24 -5.12 -5.41
CA VAL A 18 -0.31 -5.77 -4.09
C VAL A 18 0.89 -6.68 -3.86
N ASP A 19 1.28 -7.48 -4.85
CA ASP A 19 2.45 -8.37 -4.73
C ASP A 19 3.75 -7.58 -4.49
N ARG A 20 3.93 -6.45 -5.18
CA ARG A 20 5.06 -5.54 -4.92
C ARG A 20 5.05 -4.99 -3.50
N ILE A 21 3.88 -4.55 -3.02
CA ILE A 21 3.70 -4.02 -1.65
C ILE A 21 4.02 -5.10 -0.61
N VAL A 22 3.53 -6.32 -0.79
CA VAL A 22 3.79 -7.44 0.12
C VAL A 22 5.27 -7.79 0.14
N SER A 23 5.89 -7.90 -1.05
CA SER A 23 7.30 -8.22 -1.19
C SER A 23 8.21 -7.20 -0.50
N ILE A 24 7.96 -5.90 -0.71
CA ILE A 24 8.76 -4.85 -0.06
C ILE A 24 8.48 -4.75 1.45
N ASN A 25 7.26 -5.04 1.90
CA ASN A 25 6.94 -5.12 3.32
C ASN A 25 7.69 -6.27 4.01
N ARG A 26 7.84 -7.42 3.34
CA ARG A 26 8.65 -8.53 3.85
C ARG A 26 10.12 -8.15 3.91
N ALA A 27 10.66 -7.52 2.85
CA ALA A 27 12.02 -7.01 2.85
C ALA A 27 12.26 -6.00 3.98
N TRP A 28 11.30 -5.09 4.24
CA TRP A 28 11.35 -4.16 5.36
C TRP A 28 11.40 -4.88 6.71
N LYS A 29 10.53 -5.88 6.93
CA LYS A 29 10.52 -6.68 8.18
C LYS A 29 11.86 -7.37 8.42
N VAL A 30 12.48 -7.93 7.37
CA VAL A 30 13.81 -8.53 7.47
C VAL A 30 14.88 -7.47 7.76
N ALA A 31 14.89 -6.37 6.99
CA ALA A 31 15.89 -5.31 7.15
C ALA A 31 15.87 -4.69 8.55
N LYS A 32 14.68 -4.50 9.14
CA LYS A 32 14.51 -3.93 10.48
C LYS A 32 15.20 -4.74 11.58
N GLU A 33 15.29 -6.06 11.41
CA GLU A 33 15.89 -6.97 12.40
C GLU A 33 17.39 -7.23 12.11
N ASP A 34 17.97 -6.58 11.10
CA ASP A 34 19.37 -6.75 10.74
C ASP A 34 20.30 -6.11 11.79
N PRO A 35 21.43 -6.74 12.16
CA PRO A 35 22.37 -6.17 13.12
C PRO A 35 23.13 -4.94 12.60
N SER A 36 23.20 -4.74 11.28
CA SER A 36 23.87 -3.59 10.67
C SER A 36 23.01 -2.31 10.80
N PRO A 37 23.54 -1.23 11.42
CA PRO A 37 22.83 0.04 11.50
C PRO A 37 22.45 0.63 10.14
N GLN A 38 23.25 0.34 9.11
CA GLN A 38 22.96 0.78 7.75
C GLN A 38 21.73 0.08 7.17
N ILE A 39 21.51 -1.18 7.54
CA ILE A 39 20.36 -1.96 7.04
C ILE A 39 19.12 -1.65 7.90
N ASN A 40 19.22 -1.75 9.22
CA ASN A 40 18.06 -1.61 10.11
C ASN A 40 17.52 -0.19 10.24
N ASN A 41 18.35 0.85 10.05
CA ASN A 41 17.88 2.23 10.10
C ASN A 41 17.70 2.80 8.71
N VAL A 42 18.71 2.74 7.85
CA VAL A 42 18.66 3.43 6.55
C VAL A 42 17.85 2.63 5.54
N MET A 43 18.19 1.38 5.27
CA MET A 43 17.48 0.57 4.27
C MET A 43 16.05 0.26 4.69
N ALA A 44 15.83 -0.11 5.95
CA ALA A 44 14.49 -0.37 6.46
C ALA A 44 13.57 0.86 6.32
N GLU A 45 14.07 2.07 6.61
CA GLU A 45 13.27 3.29 6.44
C GLU A 45 12.92 3.54 4.97
N ARG A 46 13.88 3.35 4.05
CA ARG A 46 13.63 3.49 2.60
C ARG A 46 12.61 2.48 2.09
N LEU A 47 12.68 1.22 2.56
CA LEU A 47 11.71 0.18 2.20
C LEU A 47 10.32 0.50 2.74
N LYS A 48 10.24 1.01 3.98
CA LYS A 48 8.98 1.45 4.60
C LYS A 48 8.36 2.63 3.83
N ASP A 49 9.15 3.61 3.44
CA ASP A 49 8.71 4.75 2.65
C ASP A 49 8.21 4.31 1.26
N GLN A 50 8.96 3.47 0.57
CA GLN A 50 8.57 2.95 -0.75
C GLN A 50 7.29 2.12 -0.69
N LYS A 51 7.14 1.28 0.34
CA LYS A 51 5.87 0.56 0.61
C LYS A 51 4.70 1.55 0.74
N SER A 52 4.91 2.60 1.54
CA SER A 52 3.86 3.60 1.81
C SER A 52 3.47 4.39 0.55
N LEU A 53 4.45 4.70 -0.30
CA LEU A 53 4.21 5.33 -1.61
C LEU A 53 3.37 4.43 -2.52
N TRP A 54 3.70 3.14 -2.62
CA TRP A 54 2.93 2.19 -3.42
C TRP A 54 1.52 1.93 -2.88
N GLN A 55 1.33 1.94 -1.56
CA GLN A 55 0.00 1.87 -0.96
C GLN A 55 -0.88 3.08 -1.36
N VAL A 56 -0.29 4.27 -1.42
CA VAL A 56 -0.97 5.48 -1.88
C VAL A 56 -1.24 5.44 -3.39
N GLU A 57 -0.28 4.94 -4.19
CA GLU A 57 -0.45 4.74 -5.63
C GLU A 57 -1.56 3.72 -5.94
N LEU A 58 -1.66 2.64 -5.15
CA LEU A 58 -2.73 1.66 -5.24
C LEU A 58 -4.09 2.32 -5.03
N PHE A 59 -4.22 3.18 -4.02
CA PHE A 59 -5.45 3.97 -3.80
C PHE A 59 -5.76 4.90 -4.97
N ARG A 60 -4.77 5.65 -5.47
CA ARG A 60 -4.95 6.57 -6.59
C ARG A 60 -5.34 5.86 -7.89
N SER A 61 -4.85 4.65 -8.09
CA SER A 61 -5.14 3.83 -9.28
C SER A 61 -6.52 3.17 -9.21
N TYR A 62 -7.00 2.89 -8.01
CA TYR A 62 -8.28 2.20 -7.77
C TYR A 62 -9.10 2.89 -6.66
N PRO A 63 -9.40 4.19 -6.78
CA PRO A 63 -10.00 4.96 -5.68
C PRO A 63 -11.42 4.50 -5.35
N GLU A 64 -12.06 3.75 -6.25
CA GLU A 64 -13.37 3.11 -6.06
C GLU A 64 -13.33 1.77 -5.36
N GLN A 65 -12.19 1.10 -5.35
CA GLN A 65 -12.06 -0.26 -4.82
C GLN A 65 -11.17 -0.34 -3.59
N VAL A 66 -10.29 0.64 -3.38
CA VAL A 66 -9.28 0.65 -2.32
C VAL A 66 -9.62 1.71 -1.28
N TRP A 67 -9.50 1.36 0.00
CA TRP A 67 -9.74 2.28 1.11
C TRP A 67 -8.81 1.99 2.30
N PHE A 68 -8.76 2.92 3.24
CA PHE A 68 -7.89 2.91 4.41
C PHE A 68 -8.79 2.75 5.63
N LYS A 69 -8.64 1.64 6.36
CA LYS A 69 -9.42 1.36 7.58
C LYS A 69 -8.49 1.29 8.78
N LEU A 70 -8.81 2.01 9.86
CA LEU A 70 -8.05 1.89 11.12
C LEU A 70 -8.03 0.43 11.57
N ASP A 71 -6.85 -0.05 11.95
CA ASP A 71 -6.69 -1.41 12.48
C ASP A 71 -6.54 -1.36 13.99
N LEU A 72 -7.66 -1.20 14.69
CA LEU A 72 -7.70 -1.10 16.15
C LEU A 72 -7.42 -2.44 16.85
N ASP A 73 -7.52 -3.56 16.13
CA ASP A 73 -7.23 -4.90 16.68
C ASP A 73 -5.72 -5.09 16.83
N SER A 74 -4.93 -4.74 15.81
CA SER A 74 -3.46 -4.82 15.87
C SER A 74 -2.80 -3.57 16.46
N TYR A 75 -3.45 -2.40 16.31
CA TYR A 75 -2.95 -1.09 16.76
C TYR A 75 -4.04 -0.33 17.52
N PRO A 76 -4.27 -0.67 18.82
CA PRO A 76 -5.35 -0.07 19.61
C PRO A 76 -5.27 1.44 19.79
N ASP A 77 -4.08 2.01 19.64
CA ASP A 77 -3.82 3.45 19.67
C ASP A 77 -4.26 4.18 18.37
N GLY A 78 -4.73 3.45 17.37
CA GLY A 78 -5.12 4.00 16.07
C GLY A 78 -3.95 4.52 15.25
N SER A 79 -2.73 4.06 15.51
CA SER A 79 -1.52 4.55 14.83
C SER A 79 -1.35 4.05 13.39
N ALA A 80 -2.14 3.07 12.96
CA ALA A 80 -2.04 2.48 11.62
C ALA A 80 -3.39 2.28 10.92
N PHE A 81 -3.38 2.50 9.60
CA PHE A 81 -4.42 2.05 8.69
C PHE A 81 -4.02 0.72 8.06
N SER A 82 -5.00 -0.16 7.87
CA SER A 82 -4.98 -1.30 6.97
C SER A 82 -5.47 -0.83 5.60
N VAL A 83 -4.66 -1.02 4.56
CA VAL A 83 -5.01 -0.64 3.18
C VAL A 83 -5.77 -1.79 2.56
N ARG A 84 -7.07 -1.67 2.36
CA ARG A 84 -7.96 -2.77 1.97
C ARG A 84 -8.51 -2.55 0.57
N TRP A 85 -8.99 -3.63 -0.03
CA TRP A 85 -9.79 -3.58 -1.25
C TRP A 85 -11.03 -4.46 -1.09
N GLY A 86 -11.95 -4.38 -2.06
CA GLY A 86 -13.23 -5.10 -2.06
C GLY A 86 -13.08 -6.63 -2.03
N SER A 87 -14.16 -7.34 -2.39
CA SER A 87 -14.26 -8.81 -2.26
C SER A 87 -13.34 -9.66 -3.17
N GLN A 88 -12.42 -9.03 -3.90
CA GLN A 88 -11.49 -9.71 -4.80
C GLN A 88 -10.43 -10.49 -3.99
N LYS A 89 -10.25 -11.76 -4.33
CA LYS A 89 -9.10 -12.55 -3.85
C LYS A 89 -7.86 -12.13 -4.63
N VAL A 90 -6.84 -11.67 -3.92
CA VAL A 90 -5.53 -11.35 -4.49
C VAL A 90 -4.52 -12.32 -3.94
N PHE A 91 -3.69 -12.88 -4.81
CA PHE A 91 -2.61 -13.77 -4.43
C PHE A 91 -1.30 -13.02 -4.54
N SER A 92 -0.45 -13.08 -3.52
CA SER A 92 0.96 -12.73 -3.69
C SER A 92 1.70 -13.85 -4.42
N SER A 93 2.91 -13.54 -4.88
CA SER A 93 3.80 -14.41 -5.65
C SER A 93 4.17 -15.73 -4.96
N ASP A 94 4.03 -15.80 -3.63
CA ASP A 94 4.24 -17.02 -2.84
C ASP A 94 2.95 -17.81 -2.53
N GLY A 95 1.82 -17.38 -3.09
CA GLY A 95 0.54 -18.09 -2.97
C GLY A 95 -0.33 -17.66 -1.79
N ASP A 96 0.11 -16.72 -0.95
CA ASP A 96 -0.72 -16.20 0.14
C ASP A 96 -1.94 -15.45 -0.42
N ILE A 97 -3.12 -15.77 0.12
CA ILE A 97 -4.33 -14.98 -0.13
C ILE A 97 -4.26 -13.71 0.70
N LYS A 98 -4.23 -12.58 0.02
CA LYS A 98 -4.28 -11.25 0.60
C LYS A 98 -5.71 -10.72 0.55
N TRP A 99 -6.06 -9.99 1.60
CA TRP A 99 -7.27 -9.18 1.72
C TRP A 99 -6.94 -7.70 2.00
N ASN A 100 -5.64 -7.39 2.17
CA ASN A 100 -5.11 -6.05 2.35
C ASN A 100 -3.70 -5.91 1.76
N ALA A 101 -3.32 -4.67 1.46
CA ALA A 101 -2.01 -4.25 0.97
C ALA A 101 -1.16 -3.81 2.16
N GLU A 102 -1.17 -4.58 3.26
CA GLU A 102 -0.44 -4.30 4.49
C GLU A 102 -0.86 -2.99 5.21
N HIS A 103 -0.22 -2.74 6.35
CA HIS A 103 -0.46 -1.55 7.16
C HIS A 103 0.41 -0.36 6.72
N ILE A 104 -0.17 0.84 6.81
CA ILE A 104 0.50 2.14 6.65
C ILE A 104 0.28 2.98 7.92
N PRO A 105 1.34 3.58 8.51
CA PRO A 105 1.17 4.47 9.65
C PRO A 105 0.29 5.68 9.30
N VAL A 106 -0.61 6.08 10.20
CA VAL A 106 -1.53 7.22 9.99
C VAL A 106 -0.75 8.51 9.69
N ALA A 107 0.34 8.75 10.42
CA ALA A 107 1.20 9.91 10.19
C ALA A 107 1.81 9.93 8.78
N VAL A 108 2.18 8.76 8.23
CA VAL A 108 2.73 8.65 6.88
C VAL A 108 1.62 8.84 5.84
N ALA A 109 0.45 8.25 6.03
CA ALA A 109 -0.70 8.45 5.14
C ALA A 109 -1.09 9.94 5.05
N ARG A 110 -1.15 10.65 6.19
CA ARG A 110 -1.43 12.09 6.26
C ARG A 110 -0.38 12.96 5.57
N ARG A 111 0.86 12.48 5.49
CA ARG A 111 1.96 13.17 4.79
C ARG A 111 1.90 12.97 3.27
N LEU A 112 1.47 11.80 2.81
CA LEU A 112 1.51 11.41 1.40
C LEU A 112 0.21 11.70 0.64
N LEU A 113 -0.93 11.70 1.34
CA LEU A 113 -2.24 12.02 0.80
C LEU A 113 -2.56 13.48 1.07
N THR A 114 -3.22 14.13 0.11
CA THR A 114 -3.91 15.40 0.37
C THR A 114 -5.07 15.17 1.34
N GLU A 115 -5.58 16.24 1.97
CA GLU A 115 -6.72 16.13 2.88
C GLU A 115 -7.98 15.55 2.18
N THR A 116 -8.22 15.94 0.93
CA THR A 116 -9.32 15.41 0.11
C THR A 116 -9.13 13.92 -0.19
N GLU A 117 -7.93 13.51 -0.61
CA GLU A 117 -7.63 12.09 -0.83
C GLU A 117 -7.77 11.28 0.45
N LEU A 118 -7.31 11.79 1.58
CA LEU A 118 -7.42 11.12 2.87
C LEU A 118 -8.89 10.94 3.27
N LYS A 119 -9.72 11.98 3.13
CA LYS A 119 -11.17 11.90 3.38
C LYS A 119 -11.84 10.85 2.49
N LEU A 120 -11.47 10.80 1.21
CA LEU A 120 -11.96 9.78 0.28
C LEU A 120 -11.49 8.38 0.66
N ALA A 121 -10.22 8.24 1.06
CA ALA A 121 -9.61 6.96 1.40
C ALA A 121 -10.22 6.35 2.67
N ILE A 122 -10.58 7.15 3.68
CA ILE A 122 -11.14 6.63 4.94
C ILE A 122 -12.65 6.44 4.92
N ASN A 123 -13.35 7.00 3.93
CA ASN A 123 -14.78 6.75 3.73
C ASN A 123 -14.95 5.35 3.14
N GLN A 124 -15.35 4.39 3.99
CA GLN A 124 -15.55 3.01 3.59
C GLN A 124 -16.52 2.91 2.42
N LYS A 125 -16.11 2.15 1.40
CA LYS A 125 -16.98 1.76 0.29
C LYS A 125 -17.57 0.41 0.67
N ASN A 126 -18.88 0.39 0.88
CA ASN A 126 -19.66 -0.81 1.21
C ASN A 126 -19.57 -1.84 0.09
#